data_AF-A0A9J6N3D5-F1
#
_entry.id   AF-A0A9J6N3D5-F1
#
_cell.length_a   1.000
_cell.length_b   1.000
_cell.length_c   1.000
_cell.angle_alpha   90.00
_cell.angle_beta   90.00
_cell.angle_gamma   90.00
#
_symmetry.space_group_name_H-M   'P 1'
#
loop_
_entity.id
_entity.type
_entity.pdbx_description
1 polymer ?
#
loop_
_entity_poly.entity_id
_entity_poly.type
_entity_poly.pdbx_seq_one_letter_code
_entity_poly.pdbx_strand_id
1 'polypeptide(L)'
;MKKKNEEMKRLILDILKEKEAVPIFFGKRAKEEEMETILVDTEIFSCMDNSCIGWMRKDFVSDDLLCPMCGNEMIQEIRELPKI
;
A
#
# COMPACT_ATOMS: atom_id res chain seq x y z
N MET A 1 11.43 -36.11 19.73
CA MET A 1 11.42 -35.26 18.52
C MET A 1 10.17 -34.37 18.41
N LYS A 2 8.96 -34.83 18.76
CA LYS A 2 7.73 -34.02 18.69
C LYS A 2 7.74 -32.73 19.52
N LYS A 3 8.31 -32.75 20.74
CA LYS A 3 8.34 -31.60 21.66
C LYS A 3 9.12 -30.38 21.12
N LYS A 4 10.28 -30.59 20.49
CA LYS A 4 11.10 -29.51 19.92
C LYS A 4 10.42 -28.80 18.74
N ASN A 5 9.60 -29.53 17.97
CA ASN A 5 8.84 -28.95 16.86
C ASN A 5 7.67 -28.09 17.36
N GLU A 6 7.09 -28.42 18.52
CA GLU A 6 6.07 -27.56 19.13
C GLU A 6 6.65 -26.29 19.74
N GLU A 7 7.81 -26.38 20.39
CA GLU A 7 8.51 -25.21 20.94
C GLU A 7 8.90 -24.23 19.83
N MET A 8 9.40 -24.74 18.71
CA MET A 8 9.75 -23.92 17.55
C MET A 8 8.51 -23.30 16.88
N LYS A 9 7.39 -24.02 16.84
CA LYS A 9 6.10 -23.46 16.37
C LYS A 9 5.59 -22.34 17.27
N ARG A 10 5.75 -22.46 18.60
CA ARG A 10 5.38 -21.40 19.55
C ARG A 10 6.24 -20.17 19.35
N LEU A 11 7.57 -20.35 19.24
CA LEU A 11 8.50 -19.27 18.95
C LEU A 11 8.17 -18.51 17.65
N ILE A 12 7.84 -19.23 16.57
CA ILE A 12 7.44 -18.60 15.30
C ILE A 12 6.10 -17.86 15.44
N LEU A 13 5.13 -18.44 16.17
CA LEU A 13 3.82 -17.81 16.39
C LEU A 13 3.94 -16.52 17.23
N ASP A 14 4.83 -16.50 18.21
CA ASP A 14 5.08 -15.33 19.06
C ASP A 14 5.78 -14.21 18.27
N ILE A 15 6.75 -14.55 17.41
CA ILE A 15 7.41 -13.60 16.49
C ILE A 15 6.41 -13.01 15.47
N LEU A 16 5.45 -13.80 14.99
CA LEU A 16 4.43 -13.33 14.05
C LEU A 16 3.43 -12.38 14.75
N LYS A 17 3.07 -12.66 16.00
CA LYS A 17 2.21 -11.77 16.81
C LYS A 17 2.86 -10.43 17.14
N GLU A 18 4.18 -10.39 17.34
CA GLU A 18 4.89 -9.12 17.59
C GLU A 18 4.96 -8.21 16.35
N LYS A 19 4.86 -8.76 15.13
CA LYS A 19 4.90 -7.98 13.88
C LYS A 19 3.58 -7.28 13.53
N GLU A 20 2.50 -7.59 14.24
CA GLU A 20 1.16 -7.00 14.05
C GLU A 20 0.80 -5.95 15.12
N ALA A 21 1.73 -5.60 16.02
CA ALA A 21 1.47 -4.61 17.06
C ALA A 21 1.83 -3.19 16.60
N VAL A 22 0.83 -2.40 16.22
CA VAL A 22 0.92 -0.93 16.17
C VAL A 22 0.45 -0.39 17.53
N PRO A 23 1.34 0.05 18.45
CA PRO A 23 0.89 0.56 19.73
C PRO A 23 0.68 2.07 19.61
N ILE A 24 -0.54 2.52 19.35
CA ILE A 24 -0.93 3.92 19.61
C ILE A 24 -1.78 3.91 20.89
N PHE A 25 -1.09 4.00 22.03
CA PHE A 25 -1.71 4.17 23.33
C PHE A 25 -1.65 5.65 23.71
N PHE A 26 -2.74 6.40 23.55
CA PHE A 26 -2.99 7.63 24.31
C PHE A 26 -4.50 7.88 24.44
N GLY A 27 -5.09 7.33 25.51
CA GLY A 27 -6.17 7.97 26.27
C GLY A 27 -7.38 8.55 25.52
N LYS A 28 -8.06 7.78 24.67
CA LYS A 28 -9.51 7.87 24.38
C LYS A 28 -9.87 6.68 23.50
N ARG A 29 -10.92 5.94 23.84
CA ARG A 29 -11.45 4.85 22.99
C ARG A 29 -12.07 5.47 21.74
N ALA A 30 -11.26 5.75 20.72
CA ALA A 30 -11.75 5.82 19.36
C ALA A 30 -11.96 4.37 18.93
N LYS A 31 -13.24 4.02 18.77
CA LYS A 31 -13.67 2.81 18.07
C LYS A 31 -12.85 2.74 16.78
N GLU A 32 -12.01 1.71 16.68
CA GLU A 32 -11.30 1.35 15.46
C GLU A 32 -12.39 0.92 14.48
N GLU A 33 -13.02 1.90 13.83
CA GLU A 33 -13.70 1.65 12.57
C GLU A 33 -12.58 1.29 11.61
N GLU A 34 -12.39 -0.03 11.49
CA GLU A 34 -11.75 -0.69 10.37
C GLU A 34 -12.43 -0.13 9.11
N MET A 35 -11.92 1.01 8.65
CA MET A 35 -12.30 1.59 7.38
C MET A 35 -11.82 0.58 6.35
N GLU A 36 -12.71 -0.33 5.94
CA GLU A 36 -12.48 -1.22 4.82
C GLU A 36 -11.98 -0.34 3.68
N THR A 37 -10.71 -0.53 3.32
CA THR A 37 -10.09 0.19 2.23
C THR A 37 -10.63 -0.40 0.95
N ILE A 38 -11.82 0.06 0.55
CA ILE A 38 -12.46 -0.37 -0.70
C ILE A 38 -11.50 -0.01 -1.84
N LEU A 39 -10.88 -1.04 -2.41
CA LEU A 39 -10.04 -0.91 -3.59
C LEU A 39 -10.95 -0.81 -4.81
N VAL A 40 -10.62 0.11 -5.70
CA VAL A 40 -11.36 0.34 -6.95
C VAL A 40 -10.37 0.45 -8.09
N ASP A 41 -10.76 -0.09 -9.25
CA ASP A 41 -10.05 0.12 -10.50
C ASP A 41 -10.02 1.61 -10.81
N THR A 42 -8.82 2.18 -10.83
CA THR A 42 -8.59 3.60 -11.10
C THR A 42 -7.77 3.74 -12.37
N GLU A 43 -8.23 4.59 -13.29
CA GLU A 43 -7.42 5.04 -14.42
C GLU A 43 -6.29 5.96 -13.94
N ILE A 44 -5.07 5.57 -14.25
CA ILE A 44 -3.85 6.30 -13.94
C ILE A 44 -3.04 6.54 -15.21
N PHE A 45 -2.08 7.45 -15.13
CA PHE A 45 -0.99 7.58 -16.07
C PHE A 45 0.30 7.17 -15.37
N SER A 46 1.04 6.23 -15.96
CA SER A 46 2.32 5.72 -15.46
C SER A 46 3.45 6.26 -16.32
N CYS A 47 4.58 6.61 -15.70
CA CYS A 47 5.75 7.07 -16.43
C CYS A 47 6.30 5.94 -17.32
N MET A 48 6.65 6.26 -18.57
CA MET A 48 7.21 5.27 -19.51
C MET A 48 8.67 4.93 -19.24
N ASP A 49 9.36 5.73 -18.42
CA ASP A 49 10.76 5.50 -18.11
C ASP A 49 10.94 4.47 -17.00
N ASN A 50 11.66 3.38 -17.29
CA ASN A 50 11.90 2.29 -16.35
C ASN A 50 12.71 2.71 -15.10
N SER A 51 13.39 3.86 -15.16
CA SER A 51 14.11 4.41 -14.01
C SER A 51 13.23 5.28 -13.10
N CYS A 52 12.01 5.60 -13.54
CA CYS A 52 11.04 6.43 -12.84
C CYS A 52 9.82 5.61 -12.41
N ILE A 53 9.44 5.72 -11.14
CA ILE A 53 8.25 5.05 -10.59
C ILE A 53 7.01 5.96 -10.53
N GLY A 54 7.07 7.09 -11.25
CA GLY A 54 6.04 8.12 -11.20
C GLY A 54 4.73 7.64 -11.84
N TRP A 55 3.62 7.90 -11.17
CA TRP A 55 2.29 7.74 -11.73
C TRP A 55 1.34 8.77 -11.13
N MET A 56 0.23 9.03 -11.81
CA MET A 56 -0.77 10.01 -11.39
C MET A 56 -2.17 9.53 -11.75
N ARG A 57 -3.18 9.80 -10.92
CA ARG A 57 -4.58 9.50 -11.31
C ARG A 57 -4.97 10.41 -12.48
N LYS A 58 -5.78 9.90 -13.40
CA LYS A 58 -6.26 10.62 -14.59
C LYS A 58 -6.80 12.03 -14.28
N ASP A 59 -7.51 12.17 -13.16
CA ASP A 59 -8.13 13.43 -12.74
C ASP A 59 -7.13 14.54 -12.34
N PHE A 60 -5.85 14.20 -12.16
CA PHE A 60 -4.81 15.13 -11.73
C PHE A 60 -3.71 15.33 -12.79
N VAL A 61 -3.88 14.77 -13.99
CA VAL A 61 -2.86 14.88 -15.05
C VAL A 61 -2.91 16.26 -15.70
N SER A 62 -1.72 16.82 -15.92
CA SER A 62 -1.51 18.05 -16.68
C SER A 62 -1.77 17.83 -18.17
N ASP A 63 -2.19 18.88 -18.89
CA ASP A 63 -2.52 18.80 -20.32
C ASP A 63 -1.35 18.35 -21.22
N ASP A 64 -0.10 18.47 -20.74
CA ASP A 64 1.12 18.07 -21.45
C ASP A 64 1.43 16.56 -21.36
N LEU A 65 0.73 15.82 -20.49
CA LEU A 65 0.96 14.38 -20.23
C LEU A 65 2.43 14.05 -19.88
N LEU A 66 3.15 15.01 -19.31
CA LEU A 66 4.53 14.81 -18.87
C LEU A 66 4.58 14.42 -17.40
N CYS A 67 5.45 13.47 -17.07
CA CYS A 67 5.70 13.05 -15.71
C CYS A 67 6.29 14.23 -14.91
N PRO A 68 5.68 14.65 -13.79
CA PRO A 68 6.17 15.78 -13.01
C PRO A 68 7.50 15.48 -12.29
N MET A 69 7.91 14.21 -12.21
CA MET A 69 9.15 13.81 -11.55
C MET A 69 10.37 13.84 -12.47
N CYS A 70 10.20 13.50 -13.75
CA CYS A 70 11.32 13.37 -14.70
C CYS A 70 11.10 14.02 -16.06
N GLY A 71 9.90 14.51 -16.36
CA GLY A 71 9.55 15.17 -17.62
C GLY A 71 9.32 14.24 -18.81
N ASN A 72 9.40 12.92 -18.63
CA ASN A 72 9.11 11.96 -19.70
C ASN A 72 7.61 11.76 -19.91
N GLU A 73 7.25 11.23 -21.08
CA GLU A 73 5.87 10.88 -21.41
C GLU A 73 5.29 9.83 -20.47
N MET A 74 3.97 9.89 -20.29
CA MET A 74 3.22 8.95 -19.49
C MET A 74 2.24 8.14 -20.35
N ILE A 75 2.01 6.88 -19.96
CA ILE A 75 1.06 5.96 -20.61
C ILE A 75 -0.13 5.69 -19.69
N GLN A 76 -1.32 5.58 -20.27
CA GLN A 76 -2.54 5.29 -19.53
C GLN A 76 -2.59 3.81 -19.11
N GLU A 77 -2.88 3.55 -17.84
CA GLU A 77 -2.99 2.22 -17.24
C GLU A 77 -4.15 2.17 -16.24
N ILE A 78 -4.56 0.97 -15.84
CA ILE A 78 -5.57 0.76 -14.79
C ILE A 78 -4.87 0.13 -13.59
N ARG A 79 -5.12 0.67 -12.40
CA ARG A 79 -4.55 0.17 -11.15
C ARG A 79 -5.60 0.14 -10.04
N GLU A 80 -5.59 -0.94 -9.26
CA GLU A 80 -6.39 -1.03 -8.05
C GLU A 80 -5.80 -0.10 -6.98
N LEU A 81 -6.57 0.93 -6.61
CA LEU A 81 -6.18 1.90 -5.59
C LEU A 81 -7.33 2.09 -4.58
N PRO A 82 -7.03 2.48 -3.33
CA PRO A 82 -8.07 2.88 -2.40
C PRO A 82 -8.92 4.00 -2.98
N LYS A 83 -10.23 3.91 -2.79
CA LYS A 83 -11.15 4.99 -3.11
C LYS A 83 -10.81 6.23 -2.28
N ILE A 84 -10.63 7.37 -2.96
CA ILE A 84 -10.34 8.68 -2.37
C ILE A 84 -11.61 9.47 -2.06
#